data_AF-A0A2V3Y9F9-F1
#
_entry.id   AF-A0A2V3Y9F9-F1
#
_cell.length_a   1.000
_cell.length_b   1.000
_cell.length_c   1.000
_cell.angle_alpha   90.00
_cell.angle_beta   90.00
_cell.angle_gamma   90.00
#
_symmetry.space_group_name_H-M   'P 1'
#
loop_
_entity.id
_entity.type
_entity.pdbx_description
1 polymer ?
#
loop_
_entity_poly.entity_id
_entity_poly.type
_entity_poly.pdbx_seq_one_letter_code
_entity_poly.pdbx_strand_id
1 'polypeptide(L)'
;MLDDLISNFEWWTKEHRRDNGLYWSIDDRDAMECSISGSGFRPTLNSYLYADAAAISRLAEKAGKEVTASRFAKTAEKLKESVQNSLWNGDFFQVIPAEIDCKEKCFISCGTMDFEDIPADRNVKELIGYIPWYFNLPDAGYEKAFYYLTREENFLGKAGLRTADRSQPGAAGSEAADPGGMGVFPAGGGRDSWKNIYNPV
;
A
#
# COMPACT_ATOMS: atom_id res chain seq x y z
N MET A 1 24.08 10.55 -8.25
CA MET A 1 23.22 10.09 -7.15
C MET A 1 22.05 11.03 -6.90
N LEU A 2 22.22 12.29 -6.45
CA LEU A 2 21.07 13.19 -6.22
C LEU A 2 20.22 13.39 -7.49
N ASP A 3 20.87 13.62 -8.63
CA ASP A 3 20.15 13.85 -9.90
C ASP A 3 19.43 12.57 -10.39
N ASP A 4 19.97 11.38 -10.09
CA ASP A 4 19.34 10.09 -10.39
C ASP A 4 18.09 9.86 -9.52
N LEU A 5 18.16 10.22 -8.22
CA LEU A 5 17.01 10.16 -7.31
C LEU A 5 15.89 11.11 -7.76
N ILE A 6 16.26 12.33 -8.16
CA ILE A 6 15.30 13.31 -8.72
C ILE A 6 14.65 12.75 -9.98
N SER A 7 15.45 12.19 -10.89
CA SER A 7 14.94 11.62 -12.15
C SER A 7 13.99 10.45 -11.89
N ASN A 8 14.31 9.57 -10.94
CA ASN A 8 13.44 8.47 -10.53
C ASN A 8 12.11 9.00 -9.95
N PHE A 9 12.16 9.97 -9.03
CA PHE A 9 10.97 10.57 -8.45
C PHE A 9 10.08 11.25 -9.50
N GLU A 10 10.68 11.97 -10.45
CA GLU A 10 9.98 12.65 -11.53
C GLU A 10 9.31 11.65 -12.48
N TRP A 11 9.95 10.50 -12.73
CA TRP A 11 9.33 9.39 -13.48
C TRP A 11 8.09 8.85 -12.76
N TRP A 12 8.20 8.51 -11.47
CA TRP A 12 7.05 8.06 -10.67
C TRP A 12 5.93 9.11 -10.65
N THR A 13 6.28 10.38 -10.56
CA THR A 13 5.31 11.49 -10.59
C THR A 13 4.59 11.58 -11.92
N LYS A 14 5.30 11.41 -13.04
CA LYS A 14 4.69 11.44 -14.36
C LYS A 14 3.73 10.28 -14.60
N GLU A 15 4.12 9.08 -14.21
CA GLU A 15 3.36 7.87 -14.54
C GLU A 15 2.23 7.60 -13.52
N HIS A 16 2.49 7.83 -12.23
CA HIS A 16 1.64 7.34 -11.14
C HIS A 16 0.84 8.39 -10.38
N ARG A 17 1.15 9.69 -10.50
CA ARG A 17 0.42 10.73 -9.75
C ARG A 17 -0.91 11.08 -10.40
N ARG A 18 -1.95 11.36 -9.61
CA ARG A 18 -3.26 11.85 -10.07
C ARG A 18 -3.61 13.20 -9.43
N ASP A 19 -4.69 13.82 -9.93
CA ASP A 19 -5.08 15.20 -9.57
C ASP A 19 -5.44 15.36 -8.08
N ASN A 20 -5.80 14.27 -7.40
CA ASN A 20 -6.00 14.22 -5.95
C ASN A 20 -4.68 14.32 -5.14
N GLY A 21 -3.53 14.37 -5.82
CA GLY A 21 -2.22 14.48 -5.21
C GLY A 21 -1.58 13.15 -4.82
N LEU A 22 -2.33 12.05 -4.88
CA LEU A 22 -1.87 10.70 -4.54
C LEU A 22 -1.28 9.96 -5.75
N TYR A 23 -0.59 8.87 -5.44
CA TYR A 23 0.03 7.96 -6.38
C TYR A 23 -0.66 6.60 -6.35
N TRP A 24 -0.98 6.06 -7.52
CA TRP A 24 -1.58 4.73 -7.64
C TRP A 24 -0.52 3.66 -7.84
N SER A 25 -0.78 2.45 -7.35
CA SER A 25 0.10 1.29 -7.53
C SER A 25 -0.72 0.00 -7.70
N ILE A 26 -0.11 -0.97 -8.38
CA ILE A 26 -0.62 -2.34 -8.48
C ILE A 26 -0.08 -3.12 -7.28
N ASP A 27 -0.93 -3.89 -6.63
CA ASP A 27 -0.60 -4.63 -5.40
C ASP A 27 0.45 -5.73 -5.61
N ASP A 28 0.62 -6.23 -6.83
CA ASP A 28 1.74 -7.11 -7.15
C ASP A 28 3.11 -6.38 -7.17
N ARG A 29 3.13 -5.05 -7.37
CA ARG A 29 4.37 -4.24 -7.46
C ARG A 29 4.88 -3.71 -6.14
N ASP A 30 4.15 -3.93 -5.05
CA ASP A 30 4.65 -3.68 -3.69
C ASP A 30 4.83 -4.96 -2.87
N ALA A 31 4.96 -6.10 -3.57
CA ALA A 31 5.16 -7.44 -3.01
C ALA A 31 3.99 -7.92 -2.13
N MET A 32 2.77 -7.49 -2.48
CA MET A 32 1.53 -7.83 -1.76
C MET A 32 0.48 -8.40 -2.71
N GLU A 33 0.93 -9.28 -3.58
CA GLU A 33 0.12 -10.03 -4.51
C GLU A 33 -1.08 -10.65 -3.78
N CYS A 34 -2.28 -10.51 -4.35
CA CYS A 34 -3.54 -10.96 -3.74
C CYS A 34 -3.91 -10.22 -2.44
N SER A 35 -3.56 -8.94 -2.32
CA SER A 35 -4.07 -8.09 -1.24
C SER A 35 -5.60 -7.99 -1.31
N ILE A 36 -6.26 -7.87 -0.16
CA ILE A 36 -7.73 -7.87 -0.09
C ILE A 36 -8.28 -6.56 -0.67
N SER A 37 -7.62 -5.43 -0.37
CA SER A 37 -8.02 -4.13 -0.91
C SER A 37 -7.73 -3.99 -2.42
N GLY A 38 -6.70 -4.68 -2.89
CA GLY A 38 -6.24 -4.68 -4.26
C GLY A 38 -5.47 -3.43 -4.65
N SER A 39 -5.42 -3.19 -5.95
CA SER A 39 -4.73 -2.04 -6.56
C SER A 39 -5.47 -0.72 -6.36
N GLY A 40 -4.73 0.39 -6.28
CA GLY A 40 -5.33 1.72 -6.07
C GLY A 40 -4.36 2.74 -5.49
N PHE A 41 -4.89 3.75 -4.79
CA PHE A 41 -4.07 4.66 -3.99
C PHE A 41 -3.73 3.99 -2.67
N ARG A 42 -2.52 3.43 -2.59
CA ARG A 42 -2.08 2.58 -1.50
C ARG A 42 -1.17 3.35 -0.52
N PRO A 43 -1.26 3.09 0.80
CA PRO A 43 -0.34 3.69 1.78
C PRO A 43 1.14 3.40 1.48
N THR A 44 1.46 2.30 0.80
CA THR A 44 2.83 1.90 0.39
C THR A 44 3.52 2.95 -0.48
N LEU A 45 3.19 3.03 -1.77
CA LEU A 45 3.87 3.90 -2.73
C LEU A 45 3.82 5.38 -2.31
N ASN A 46 2.70 5.82 -1.74
CA ASN A 46 2.57 7.20 -1.26
C ASN A 46 3.54 7.51 -0.11
N SER A 47 3.73 6.58 0.82
CA SER A 47 4.72 6.76 1.90
C SER A 47 6.15 6.68 1.40
N TYR A 48 6.43 5.80 0.43
CA TYR A 48 7.76 5.70 -0.19
C TYR A 48 8.14 6.99 -0.91
N LEU A 49 7.22 7.55 -1.71
CA LEU A 49 7.49 8.80 -2.42
C LEU A 49 7.51 10.02 -1.49
N TYR A 50 6.75 10.01 -0.39
CA TYR A 50 6.92 11.01 0.65
C TYR A 50 8.36 10.99 1.19
N ALA A 51 8.85 9.79 1.52
CA ALA A 51 10.20 9.60 2.04
C ALA A 51 11.28 9.99 1.03
N ASP A 52 11.11 9.62 -0.25
CA ASP A 52 12.02 10.00 -1.33
C ASP A 52 12.07 11.52 -1.47
N ALA A 53 10.92 12.21 -1.49
CA ALA A 53 10.89 13.67 -1.57
C ALA A 53 11.59 14.32 -0.37
N ALA A 54 11.34 13.84 0.85
CA ALA A 54 11.99 14.35 2.05
C ALA A 54 13.52 14.08 2.04
N ALA A 55 13.95 12.92 1.57
CA ALA A 55 15.35 12.56 1.45
C ALA A 55 16.07 13.40 0.38
N ILE A 56 15.46 13.58 -0.80
CA ILE A 56 15.97 14.42 -1.88
C ILE A 56 16.12 15.87 -1.39
N SER A 57 15.15 16.39 -0.63
CA SER A 57 15.25 17.73 -0.02
C SER A 57 16.52 17.86 0.82
N ARG A 58 16.71 16.95 1.79
CA ARG A 58 17.86 16.97 2.69
C ARG A 58 19.20 16.78 1.98
N LEU A 59 19.24 15.93 0.95
CA LEU A 59 20.43 15.74 0.12
C LEU A 59 20.74 16.99 -0.72
N ALA A 60 19.73 17.66 -1.26
CA ALA A 60 19.88 18.91 -1.98
C ALA A 60 20.40 20.04 -1.09
N GLU A 61 19.91 20.16 0.16
CA GLU A 61 20.44 21.09 1.16
C GLU A 61 21.93 20.84 1.41
N LYS A 62 22.31 19.58 1.66
CA LYS A 62 23.72 19.19 1.86
C LYS A 62 24.60 19.46 0.64
N ALA A 63 24.02 19.49 -0.56
CA ALA A 63 24.68 19.81 -1.81
C ALA A 63 24.67 21.31 -2.15
N GLY A 64 24.11 22.18 -1.30
CA GLY A 64 23.96 23.61 -1.55
C GLY A 64 22.95 23.97 -2.65
N LYS A 65 22.06 23.03 -3.01
CA LYS A 65 21.01 23.22 -4.04
C LYS A 65 19.70 23.70 -3.42
N GLU A 66 19.70 24.91 -2.85
CA GLU A 66 18.58 25.46 -2.04
C GLU A 66 17.22 25.47 -2.76
N VAL A 67 17.18 25.80 -4.05
CA VAL A 67 15.94 25.81 -4.83
C VAL A 67 15.36 24.39 -4.94
N THR A 68 16.21 23.39 -5.17
CA THR A 68 15.82 21.98 -5.23
C THR A 68 15.35 21.48 -3.87
N ALA A 69 16.07 21.83 -2.81
CA ALA A 69 15.67 21.52 -1.43
C ALA A 69 14.26 22.03 -1.13
N SER A 70 14.04 23.35 -1.29
CA SER A 70 12.73 23.97 -1.03
C SER A 70 11.61 23.36 -1.88
N ARG A 71 11.89 23.02 -3.15
CA ARG A 71 10.94 22.34 -4.02
C ARG A 71 10.50 21.01 -3.45
N PHE A 72 11.46 20.15 -3.07
CA PHE A 72 11.15 18.80 -2.59
C PHE A 72 10.59 18.78 -1.17
N ALA A 73 10.99 19.71 -0.30
CA ALA A 73 10.33 19.91 1.00
C ALA A 73 8.83 20.20 0.82
N LYS A 74 8.47 21.12 -0.09
CA LYS A 74 7.06 21.42 -0.41
C LYS A 74 6.33 20.24 -1.03
N THR A 75 7.02 19.44 -1.86
CA THR A 75 6.45 18.22 -2.45
C THR A 75 6.14 17.19 -1.37
N ALA A 76 7.07 16.95 -0.44
CA ALA A 76 6.86 16.03 0.67
C ALA A 76 5.69 16.48 1.56
N GLU A 77 5.62 17.78 1.90
CA GLU A 77 4.53 18.31 2.73
C GLU A 77 3.16 18.12 2.06
N LYS A 78 3.04 18.47 0.77
CA LYS A 78 1.78 18.28 0.03
C LYS A 78 1.36 16.81 -0.05
N LEU A 79 2.31 15.90 -0.25
CA LEU A 79 2.01 14.47 -0.31
C LEU A 79 1.60 13.94 1.07
N LYS A 80 2.24 14.40 2.14
CA LYS A 80 1.82 14.11 3.51
C LYS A 80 0.38 14.56 3.76
N GLU A 81 0.03 15.79 3.40
CA GLU A 81 -1.36 16.30 3.49
C GLU A 81 -2.33 15.40 2.71
N SER A 82 -2.03 15.03 1.46
CA SER A 82 -2.86 14.13 0.67
C SER A 82 -3.04 12.75 1.33
N VAL A 83 -1.98 12.13 1.85
CA VAL A 83 -2.05 10.83 2.53
C VAL A 83 -2.92 10.92 3.78
N GLN A 84 -2.69 11.93 4.60
CA GLN A 84 -3.43 12.17 5.84
C GLN A 84 -4.91 12.44 5.61
N ASN A 85 -5.25 13.25 4.61
CA ASN A 85 -6.63 13.65 4.34
C ASN A 85 -7.43 12.60 3.57
N SER A 86 -6.77 11.81 2.71
CA SER A 86 -7.48 10.93 1.76
C SER A 86 -7.32 9.45 2.04
N LEU A 87 -6.26 9.02 2.72
CA LEU A 87 -6.06 7.60 3.04
C LEU A 87 -6.45 7.25 4.48
N TRP A 88 -6.79 8.23 5.31
CA TRP A 88 -7.23 8.01 6.69
C TRP A 88 -8.75 7.78 6.77
N ASN A 89 -9.15 6.56 7.12
CA ASN A 89 -10.55 6.17 7.29
C ASN A 89 -11.10 6.49 8.71
N GLY A 90 -10.61 7.57 9.33
CA GLY A 90 -11.02 7.97 10.69
C GLY A 90 -10.35 7.22 11.84
N ASP A 91 -9.89 5.98 11.63
CA ASP A 91 -9.11 5.23 12.63
C ASP A 91 -7.94 4.40 12.10
N PHE A 92 -7.75 4.35 10.77
CA PHE A 92 -6.71 3.57 10.14
C PHE A 92 -6.37 4.10 8.74
N PHE A 93 -5.11 3.96 8.31
CA PHE A 93 -4.73 4.23 6.92
C PHE A 93 -5.07 3.05 6.02
N GLN A 94 -5.91 3.26 5.02
CA GLN A 94 -6.42 2.21 4.15
C GLN A 94 -6.21 2.57 2.68
N VAL A 95 -6.32 1.56 1.83
CA VAL A 95 -6.25 1.75 0.37
C VAL A 95 -7.57 2.35 -0.12
N ILE A 96 -7.49 3.32 -1.02
CA ILE A 96 -8.62 3.72 -1.87
C ILE A 96 -8.52 2.92 -3.17
N PRO A 97 -9.39 1.92 -3.40
CA PRO A 97 -9.29 1.08 -4.57
C PRO A 97 -9.58 1.83 -5.87
N ALA A 98 -8.82 1.52 -6.91
CA ALA A 98 -9.01 2.10 -8.23
C ALA A 98 -9.08 1.00 -9.30
N GLU A 99 -9.68 1.34 -10.43
CA GLU A 99 -9.64 0.52 -11.64
C GLU A 99 -8.33 0.78 -12.37
N ILE A 100 -7.55 -0.29 -12.55
CA ILE A 100 -6.21 -0.25 -13.15
C ILE A 100 -6.13 -1.41 -14.14
N ASP A 101 -5.60 -1.13 -15.34
CA ASP A 101 -5.19 -2.19 -16.26
C ASP A 101 -3.82 -2.71 -15.82
N CYS A 102 -3.78 -3.90 -15.22
CA CYS A 102 -2.52 -4.49 -14.75
C CYS A 102 -1.60 -4.94 -15.91
N LYS A 103 -2.13 -5.18 -17.12
CA LYS A 103 -1.32 -5.58 -18.28
C LYS A 103 -0.66 -4.36 -18.90
N GLU A 104 -1.46 -3.34 -19.17
CA GLU A 104 -0.99 -2.08 -19.76
C GLU A 104 -0.34 -1.16 -18.73
N LYS A 105 -0.42 -1.51 -17.45
CA LYS A 105 0.12 -0.74 -16.31
C LYS A 105 -0.39 0.69 -16.34
N CYS A 106 -1.70 0.86 -16.49
CA CYS A 106 -2.31 2.17 -16.58
C CYS A 106 -3.51 2.29 -15.65
N PHE A 107 -3.63 3.45 -15.00
CA PHE A 107 -4.82 3.82 -14.24
C PHE A 107 -5.97 4.12 -15.19
N ILE A 108 -7.13 3.51 -14.93
CA ILE A 108 -8.35 3.75 -15.70
C ILE A 108 -9.20 4.78 -14.97
N SER A 109 -9.63 4.48 -13.74
CA SER A 109 -10.56 5.33 -13.01
C SER A 109 -10.50 5.08 -11.50
N CYS A 110 -10.98 6.04 -10.71
CA CYS A 110 -11.26 5.86 -9.28
C CYS A 110 -12.73 6.20 -9.06
N GLY A 111 -13.52 5.23 -8.60
CA GLY A 111 -14.97 5.38 -8.48
C GLY A 111 -15.39 6.31 -7.34
N THR A 112 -14.67 6.25 -6.21
CA THR A 112 -14.92 7.08 -5.04
C THR A 112 -13.62 7.34 -4.27
N MET A 113 -13.57 8.43 -3.53
CA MET A 113 -12.54 8.72 -2.52
C MET A 113 -13.10 8.59 -1.09
N ASP A 114 -14.40 8.30 -0.96
CA ASP A 114 -15.08 8.16 0.33
C ASP A 114 -15.07 6.69 0.74
N PHE A 115 -14.57 6.42 1.95
CA PHE A 115 -14.54 5.07 2.50
C PHE A 115 -15.94 4.49 2.72
N GLU A 116 -16.97 5.31 2.94
CA GLU A 116 -18.35 4.84 3.10
C GLU A 116 -18.91 4.20 1.82
N ASP A 117 -18.41 4.64 0.66
CA ASP A 117 -18.82 4.14 -0.66
C ASP A 117 -17.97 2.95 -1.16
N ILE A 118 -16.86 2.63 -0.49
CA ILE A 118 -16.00 1.51 -0.87
C ILE A 118 -16.66 0.19 -0.42
N PRO A 119 -16.79 -0.81 -1.31
CA PRO A 119 -17.30 -2.13 -0.95
C PRO A 119 -16.58 -2.74 0.27
N ALA A 120 -17.35 -3.30 1.21
CA ALA A 120 -16.84 -3.79 2.48
C ALA A 120 -15.78 -4.91 2.34
N ASP A 121 -15.81 -5.67 1.25
CA ASP A 121 -14.83 -6.71 0.92
C ASP A 121 -13.49 -6.15 0.39
N ARG A 122 -13.42 -4.85 0.09
CA ARG A 122 -12.18 -4.13 -0.28
C ARG A 122 -11.81 -3.03 0.71
N ASN A 123 -12.76 -2.57 1.53
CA ASN A 123 -12.55 -1.57 2.57
C ASN A 123 -11.98 -2.21 3.85
N VAL A 124 -10.75 -2.70 3.77
CA VAL A 124 -10.12 -3.47 4.85
C VAL A 124 -8.88 -2.81 5.43
N LYS A 125 -8.57 -3.19 6.68
CA LYS A 125 -7.34 -2.83 7.37
C LYS A 125 -6.26 -3.86 7.03
N GLU A 126 -5.21 -3.40 6.36
CA GLU A 126 -4.03 -4.20 6.03
C GLU A 126 -2.79 -3.60 6.69
N LEU A 127 -1.78 -4.42 6.97
CA LEU A 127 -0.59 -4.02 7.73
C LEU A 127 0.17 -2.86 7.03
N ILE A 128 -0.03 -2.69 5.71
CA ILE A 128 0.43 -1.51 4.96
C ILE A 128 -0.04 -0.18 5.51
N GLY A 129 -1.18 -0.16 6.20
CA GLY A 129 -1.66 1.03 6.89
C GLY A 129 -0.69 1.53 7.95
N TYR A 130 0.26 0.72 8.40
CA TYR A 130 1.31 1.16 9.33
C TYR A 130 2.57 1.71 8.65
N ILE A 131 2.72 1.57 7.33
CA ILE A 131 3.90 2.05 6.59
C ILE A 131 4.12 3.58 6.71
N PRO A 132 3.08 4.44 6.76
CA PRO A 132 3.30 5.87 7.00
C PRO A 132 4.20 6.16 8.22
N TRP A 133 4.06 5.42 9.32
CA TRP A 133 4.89 5.61 10.51
C TRP A 133 6.35 5.23 10.30
N TYR A 134 6.67 4.31 9.38
CA TYR A 134 8.06 3.95 9.05
C TYR A 134 8.88 5.17 8.62
N PHE A 135 8.23 6.15 7.99
CA PHE A 135 8.88 7.36 7.48
C PHE A 135 8.60 8.62 8.31
N ASN A 136 7.95 8.48 9.48
CA ASN A 136 7.45 9.60 10.30
C ASN A 136 6.52 10.53 9.50
N LEU A 137 5.67 9.97 8.64
CA LEU A 137 4.74 10.73 7.82
C LEU A 137 3.57 11.30 8.64
N PRO A 138 2.85 10.52 9.48
CA PRO A 138 1.69 11.03 10.19
C PRO A 138 2.06 12.05 11.27
N ASP A 139 1.26 13.11 11.39
CA ASP A 139 1.25 14.03 12.53
C ASP A 139 0.70 13.35 13.79
N ALA A 140 0.62 14.09 14.90
CA ALA A 140 -0.10 13.63 16.07
C ALA A 140 -1.62 13.53 15.76
N GLY A 141 -2.30 12.52 16.32
CA GLY A 141 -3.74 12.29 16.17
C GLY A 141 -4.13 11.03 15.41
N TYR A 142 -3.17 10.36 14.75
CA TYR A 142 -3.39 9.12 14.00
C TYR A 142 -3.13 7.86 14.85
N GLU A 143 -2.80 8.00 16.13
CA GLU A 143 -2.33 6.90 17.00
C GLU A 143 -3.40 5.84 17.26
N LYS A 144 -4.69 6.16 17.01
CA LYS A 144 -5.81 5.21 17.15
C LYS A 144 -5.58 3.93 16.35
N ALA A 145 -4.83 3.99 15.23
CA ALA A 145 -4.50 2.81 14.44
C ALA A 145 -3.77 1.72 15.25
N PHE A 146 -2.89 2.09 16.19
CA PHE A 146 -2.14 1.12 16.99
C PHE A 146 -3.00 0.32 17.96
N TYR A 147 -4.27 0.73 18.18
CA TYR A 147 -5.25 -0.08 18.92
C TYR A 147 -5.40 -1.47 18.30
N TYR A 148 -5.36 -1.58 16.97
CA TYR A 148 -5.56 -2.86 16.26
C TYR A 148 -4.29 -3.73 16.25
N LEU A 149 -3.09 -3.13 16.31
CA LEU A 149 -1.83 -3.84 16.09
C LEU A 149 -1.58 -4.96 17.12
N THR A 150 -2.00 -4.74 18.36
CA THR A 150 -1.69 -5.61 19.51
C THR A 150 -2.81 -6.57 19.87
N ARG A 151 -3.85 -6.68 19.03
CA ARG A 151 -5.06 -7.45 19.32
C ARG A 151 -5.13 -8.71 18.47
N GLU A 152 -5.43 -9.85 19.10
CA GLU A 152 -5.49 -11.15 18.42
C GLU A 152 -6.64 -11.24 17.40
N GLU A 153 -7.72 -10.50 17.67
CA GLU A 153 -8.85 -10.35 16.75
C GLU A 153 -8.54 -9.51 15.50
N ASN A 154 -7.41 -8.80 15.48
CA ASN A 154 -6.97 -7.97 14.36
C ASN A 154 -5.64 -8.49 13.80
N PHE A 155 -4.51 -7.88 14.19
CA PHE A 155 -3.21 -8.15 13.59
C PHE A 155 -2.33 -9.11 14.40
N LEU A 156 -2.52 -9.29 15.72
CA LEU A 156 -1.62 -10.12 16.51
C LEU A 156 -1.89 -11.62 16.25
N GLY A 157 -0.94 -12.30 15.64
CA GLY A 157 -0.93 -13.75 15.45
C GLY A 157 0.07 -14.45 16.37
N LYS A 158 -0.01 -15.78 16.43
CA LYS A 158 0.92 -16.61 17.23
C LYS A 158 2.39 -16.47 16.81
N ALA A 159 2.63 -16.24 15.51
CA ALA A 159 3.96 -16.14 14.91
C ALA A 159 4.40 -14.69 14.60
N GLY A 160 3.65 -13.69 15.08
CA GLY A 160 3.88 -12.29 14.76
C GLY A 160 2.64 -11.63 14.16
N LEU A 161 2.84 -10.51 13.47
CA LEU A 161 1.75 -9.72 12.90
C LEU A 161 1.22 -10.34 11.61
N ARG A 162 -0.11 -10.37 11.47
CA ARG A 162 -0.83 -10.72 10.24
C ARG A 162 -0.72 -9.57 9.24
N THR A 163 -0.86 -9.90 7.95
CA THR A 163 -0.86 -8.91 6.87
C THR A 163 -2.20 -8.19 6.72
N ALA A 164 -3.30 -8.79 7.19
CA ALA A 164 -4.64 -8.23 7.17
C ALA A 164 -5.34 -8.45 8.52
N ASP A 165 -6.27 -7.54 8.85
CA ASP A 165 -7.12 -7.62 10.03
C ASP A 165 -8.03 -8.86 9.97
N ARG A 166 -7.87 -9.76 10.95
CA ARG A 166 -8.61 -11.03 11.03
C ARG A 166 -10.13 -10.84 11.18
N SER A 167 -10.59 -9.71 11.71
CA SER A 167 -12.03 -9.45 11.90
C SER A 167 -12.78 -9.22 10.58
N GLN A 168 -12.06 -9.03 9.47
CA GLN A 168 -12.65 -8.70 8.17
C GLN A 168 -13.19 -9.94 7.44
N PRO A 169 -14.33 -9.82 6.73
CA PRO A 169 -14.81 -10.86 5.83
C PRO A 169 -13.73 -11.19 4.78
N GLY A 170 -13.35 -12.48 4.68
CA GLY A 170 -12.33 -12.95 3.72
C GLY A 170 -10.94 -13.19 4.30
N ALA A 171 -10.61 -12.69 5.50
CA ALA A 171 -9.30 -12.89 6.13
C ALA A 171 -9.01 -14.36 6.53
N ALA A 172 -10.04 -15.20 6.67
CA ALA A 172 -9.91 -16.62 7.04
C ALA A 172 -9.26 -17.49 5.93
N GLY A 173 -9.18 -17.02 4.68
CA GLY A 173 -8.63 -17.77 3.56
C GLY A 173 -7.11 -17.78 3.47
N SER A 174 -6.41 -16.85 4.14
CA SER A 174 -4.95 -16.70 4.05
C SER A 174 -4.17 -17.51 5.09
N GLU A 175 -4.86 -18.20 6.01
CA GLU A 175 -4.25 -18.99 7.09
C GLU A 175 -4.14 -20.50 6.75
N ALA A 176 -4.55 -20.92 5.54
CA ALA A 176 -4.58 -22.33 5.12
C ALA A 176 -3.23 -22.93 4.70
N ALA A 177 -2.11 -22.39 5.17
CA ALA A 177 -0.76 -22.90 4.93
C ALA A 177 0.02 -23.14 6.24
N ASP A 178 -0.62 -23.79 7.21
CA ASP A 178 0.08 -24.39 8.36
C ASP A 178 -0.07 -25.92 8.29
N PRO A 179 0.96 -26.68 7.83
CA PRO A 179 0.88 -28.14 7.74
C PRO A 179 1.19 -28.75 9.11
N GLY A 180 0.30 -28.53 10.08
CA GLY A 180 0.42 -28.98 11.45
C GLY A 180 -0.45 -30.18 11.83
N GLY A 181 -0.96 -30.95 10.86
CA GLY A 181 -1.83 -32.09 11.14
C GLY A 181 -1.69 -33.20 10.09
N MET A 182 -1.23 -34.38 10.53
CA MET A 182 -1.41 -35.63 9.78
C MET A 182 -2.91 -35.88 9.59
N GLY A 183 -3.45 -35.42 8.47
CA GLY A 183 -4.78 -35.75 7.98
C GLY A 183 -4.64 -36.47 6.65
N VAL A 184 -5.00 -37.74 6.63
CA VAL A 184 -4.98 -38.60 5.44
C VAL A 184 -6.00 -38.06 4.42
N PHE A 185 -5.53 -37.59 3.27
CA PHE A 185 -6.42 -37.24 2.15
C PHE A 185 -6.96 -38.53 1.49
N PRO A 186 -8.27 -38.63 1.21
CA PRO A 186 -8.80 -39.71 0.39
C PRO A 186 -8.42 -39.47 -1.08
N ALA A 187 -7.95 -40.52 -1.73
CA ALA A 187 -7.64 -40.53 -3.15
C ALA A 187 -8.92 -40.45 -3.98
N GLY A 188 -9.01 -39.48 -4.90
CA GLY A 188 -10.00 -39.54 -5.98
C GLY A 188 -10.32 -38.20 -6.65
N GLY A 189 -9.88 -38.06 -7.91
CA GLY A 189 -10.59 -37.27 -8.92
C GLY A 189 -9.87 -36.03 -9.47
N GLY A 190 -9.45 -36.10 -10.74
CA GLY A 190 -9.34 -34.92 -11.61
C GLY A 190 -7.98 -34.21 -11.65
N ARG A 191 -6.98 -34.84 -12.27
CA ARG A 191 -5.92 -34.09 -12.96
C ARG A 191 -6.56 -33.49 -14.21
N ASP A 192 -6.64 -32.16 -14.31
CA ASP A 192 -6.55 -31.38 -15.57
C ASP A 192 -7.03 -29.92 -15.35
N SER A 193 -6.19 -29.06 -14.75
CA SER A 193 -6.32 -27.59 -14.87
C SER A 193 -5.16 -26.79 -14.24
N TRP A 194 -3.89 -27.25 -14.34
CA TRP A 194 -2.73 -26.50 -13.82
C TRP A 194 -1.54 -26.51 -14.79
N LYS A 195 -1.76 -26.13 -16.04
CA LYS A 195 -0.67 -25.79 -16.97
C LYS A 195 -1.07 -24.61 -17.84
N ASN A 196 -0.68 -23.40 -17.42
CA ASN A 196 -0.18 -22.32 -18.28
C ASN A 196 -0.28 -20.96 -17.58
N ILE A 197 0.61 -20.68 -16.63
CA ILE A 197 1.06 -19.31 -16.36
C ILE A 197 2.53 -19.41 -15.95
N TYR A 198 3.43 -19.48 -16.92
CA TYR A 198 4.83 -19.05 -16.83
C TYR A 198 5.43 -19.21 -18.22
N ASN A 199 5.54 -18.10 -18.96
CA ASN A 199 6.58 -17.97 -19.96
C ASN A 199 6.98 -16.49 -20.03
N PRO A 200 8.25 -16.13 -19.74
CA PRO A 200 8.73 -14.76 -19.84
C PRO A 200 9.24 -14.50 -21.27
N VAL A 201 8.72 -13.48 -21.92
CA VAL A 201 9.45 -12.63 -22.90
C VAL A 201 8.92 -11.22 -22.77
#